data_AF-A0A2V7B5T0-F1
#
_entry.id   AF-A0A2V7B5T0-F1
#
_cell.length_a   1.000
_cell.length_b   1.000
_cell.length_c   1.000
_cell.angle_alpha   90.00
_cell.angle_beta   90.00
_cell.angle_gamma   90.00
#
_symmetry.space_group_name_H-M   'P 1'
#
loop_
_entity.id
_entity.type
_entity.pdbx_description
1 polymer ?
#
loop_
_entity_poly.entity_id
_entity_poly.type
_entity_poly.pdbx_seq_one_letter_code
_entity_poly.pdbx_strand_id
1 'polypeptide(L)'
;MKISRRQLLHGTAATTAAWAIGAPAFAQAPDTARIAMAGAATALLAVLPADGRRRAVFAFDDKERSNWHYIPRRREGLPFKDMPAAPRAAAHELMKASL
;
A
#
# COMPACT_ATOMS: atom_id res chain seq x y z
N MET A 1 48.28 -5.32 30.95
CA MET A 1 47.70 -6.39 31.78
C MET A 1 47.70 -7.68 30.96
N LYS A 2 48.60 -8.63 31.26
CA LYS A 2 48.78 -9.88 30.50
C LYS A 2 47.89 -10.96 31.11
N ILE A 3 46.84 -11.39 30.41
CA ILE A 3 45.98 -12.50 30.84
C ILE A 3 46.48 -13.79 30.17
N SER A 4 46.74 -14.80 31.00
CA SER A 4 47.42 -16.05 30.67
C SER A 4 46.45 -17.12 30.14
N ARG A 5 46.92 -17.96 29.21
CA ARG A 5 46.21 -19.05 28.52
C ARG A 5 45.69 -20.19 29.43
N ARG A 6 45.81 -20.08 30.75
CA ARG A 6 45.44 -21.13 31.73
C ARG A 6 44.07 -20.96 32.39
N GLN A 7 43.27 -19.96 32.00
CA GLN A 7 41.90 -19.77 32.52
C GLN A 7 40.79 -20.36 31.63
N LEU A 8 41.16 -21.23 30.68
CA LEU A 8 40.29 -21.73 29.61
C LEU A 8 39.76 -23.16 29.85
N LEU A 9 39.49 -23.56 31.10
CA LEU A 9 38.92 -24.89 31.36
C LEU A 9 38.07 -24.92 32.63
N HIS A 10 36.94 -24.22 32.68
CA HIS A 10 35.80 -24.62 33.52
C HIS A 10 34.51 -24.03 32.93
N GLY A 11 33.57 -24.90 32.57
CA GLY A 11 32.17 -24.50 32.39
C GLY A 11 31.58 -24.77 31.02
N THR A 12 31.58 -26.03 30.57
CA THR A 12 30.51 -26.51 29.69
C THR A 12 29.21 -26.50 30.49
N ALA A 13 28.34 -25.53 30.25
CA ALA A 13 26.92 -25.65 30.55
C ALA A 13 26.16 -25.26 29.29
N ALA A 14 25.73 -26.28 28.57
CA ALA A 14 24.81 -26.17 27.46
C ALA A 14 23.51 -25.52 27.96
N THR A 15 23.07 -24.46 27.29
CA THR A 15 21.69 -23.99 27.35
C THR A 15 21.28 -23.50 25.97
N THR A 16 21.13 -24.43 25.02
CA THR A 16 20.31 -24.15 23.84
C THR A 16 18.84 -24.26 24.24
N ALA A 17 18.35 -23.27 24.99
CA ALA A 17 16.93 -23.12 25.26
C ALA A 17 16.28 -22.36 24.10
N ALA A 18 15.78 -23.14 23.15
CA ALA A 18 14.69 -22.89 22.21
C ALA A 18 14.22 -21.42 22.02
N TRP A 19 14.70 -20.78 20.95
CA TRP A 19 13.96 -19.72 20.24
C TRP A 19 13.14 -20.35 19.09
N ALA A 20 12.28 -21.31 19.42
CA ALA A 20 11.23 -21.77 18.51
C ALA A 20 9.90 -21.15 18.94
N ILE A 21 9.87 -19.82 19.07
CA ILE A 21 8.60 -19.09 18.93
C ILE A 21 8.27 -19.25 17.45
N GLY A 22 7.40 -20.20 17.12
CA GLY A 22 6.82 -20.26 15.78
C GLY A 22 6.28 -18.88 15.47
N ALA A 23 6.80 -18.24 14.41
CA ALA A 23 6.29 -16.94 13.98
C ALA A 23 4.76 -17.05 13.89
N PRO A 24 4.00 -16.07 14.37
CA PRO A 24 2.55 -16.09 14.17
C PRO A 24 2.33 -16.27 12.67
N ALA A 25 1.69 -17.38 12.29
CA ALA A 25 1.19 -17.56 10.96
C ALA A 25 0.06 -16.54 10.81
N PHE A 26 0.39 -15.34 10.34
CA PHE A 26 -0.63 -14.39 9.92
C PHE A 26 -1.44 -15.12 8.84
N ALA A 27 -2.72 -15.34 9.11
CA ALA A 27 -3.62 -15.87 8.09
C ALA A 27 -3.51 -14.96 6.87
N GLN A 28 -2.98 -15.48 5.76
CA GLN A 28 -3.00 -14.77 4.49
C GLN A 28 -4.46 -14.76 4.04
N ALA A 29 -5.17 -13.69 4.38
CA ALA A 29 -6.46 -13.42 3.76
C ALA A 29 -6.25 -13.36 2.24
N PRO A 30 -7.13 -13.99 1.43
CA PRO A 30 -7.04 -13.89 -0.02
C PRO A 30 -7.03 -12.43 -0.44
N ASP A 31 -6.01 -12.02 -1.17
CA ASP A 31 -5.77 -10.63 -1.62
C ASP A 31 -6.71 -10.19 -2.77
N THR A 32 -7.88 -10.84 -2.84
CA THR A 32 -8.88 -10.71 -3.91
C THR A 32 -9.44 -9.29 -3.99
N ALA A 33 -9.69 -8.65 -2.85
CA ALA A 33 -10.17 -7.27 -2.79
C ALA A 33 -9.15 -6.30 -3.40
N ARG A 34 -7.86 -6.41 -3.03
CA ARG A 34 -6.81 -5.55 -3.60
C ARG A 34 -6.65 -5.79 -5.10
N ILE A 35 -6.71 -7.03 -5.55
CA ILE A 35 -6.64 -7.39 -6.98
C ILE A 35 -7.82 -6.78 -7.73
N ALA A 36 -9.04 -6.88 -7.19
CA ALA A 36 -10.23 -6.29 -7.78
C ALA A 36 -10.15 -4.76 -7.88
N MET A 37 -9.73 -4.08 -6.80
CA MET A 37 -9.52 -2.63 -6.79
C MET A 37 -8.47 -2.19 -7.82
N ALA A 38 -7.33 -2.88 -7.88
CA ALA A 38 -6.25 -2.57 -8.83
C ALA A 38 -6.70 -2.78 -10.28
N GLY A 39 -7.48 -3.83 -10.55
CA GLY A 39 -8.08 -4.10 -11.85
C GLY A 39 -9.05 -3.00 -12.27
N ALA A 40 -9.98 -2.61 -11.40
CA ALA A 40 -10.93 -1.54 -11.66
C ALA A 40 -10.24 -0.17 -11.88
N ALA A 41 -9.18 0.12 -11.12
CA ALA A 41 -8.39 1.34 -11.30
C ALA A 41 -7.70 1.36 -12.66
N THR A 42 -7.12 0.23 -13.07
CA THR A 42 -6.49 0.09 -14.39
C THR A 42 -7.50 0.26 -15.53
N ALA A 43 -8.70 -0.31 -15.38
CA ALA A 43 -9.79 -0.17 -16.34
C ALA A 43 -10.25 1.29 -16.49
N LEU A 44 -10.38 2.03 -15.38
CA LEU A 44 -10.68 3.46 -15.41
C LEU A 44 -9.59 4.25 -16.17
N LEU A 45 -8.31 3.99 -15.89
CA LEU A 45 -7.20 4.69 -16.56
C LEU A 45 -7.09 4.35 -18.06
N ALA A 46 -7.60 3.20 -18.48
CA ALA A 46 -7.61 2.79 -19.89
C ALA A 46 -8.70 3.51 -20.71
N VAL A 47 -9.85 3.82 -20.10
CA VAL A 47 -10.98 4.47 -20.81
C VAL A 47 -10.89 6.00 -20.79
N LEU A 48 -10.04 6.58 -19.93
CA LEU A 48 -9.86 8.02 -19.84
C LEU A 48 -9.14 8.59 -21.09
N PRO A 49 -9.63 9.71 -21.66
CA PRO A 49 -8.86 10.50 -22.62
C PRO A 49 -7.52 10.94 -22.02
N ALA A 50 -6.52 11.24 -22.85
CA ALA A 50 -5.17 11.58 -22.39
C ALA A 50 -5.12 12.71 -21.34
N ASP A 51 -5.90 13.78 -21.53
CA ASP A 51 -5.99 14.86 -20.55
C ASP A 51 -6.64 14.39 -19.23
N GLY A 52 -7.75 13.65 -19.33
CA GLY A 52 -8.43 13.09 -18.17
C GLY A 52 -7.54 12.13 -17.37
N ARG A 53 -6.76 11.29 -18.06
CA ARG A 53 -5.80 10.37 -17.44
C ARG A 53 -4.70 11.13 -16.71
N ARG A 54 -4.12 12.17 -17.32
CA ARG A 54 -3.13 13.03 -16.66
C ARG A 54 -3.68 13.67 -15.38
N ARG A 55 -4.92 14.12 -15.39
CA ARG A 55 -5.58 14.73 -14.23
C ARG A 55 -6.01 13.72 -13.18
N ALA A 56 -6.21 12.45 -13.53
CA ALA A 56 -6.66 11.42 -12.61
C ALA A 56 -5.54 10.77 -11.77
N VAL A 57 -4.27 11.10 -12.06
CA VAL A 57 -3.10 10.49 -11.40
C VAL A 57 -2.20 11.54 -10.80
N PHE A 58 -1.64 11.23 -9.64
CA PHE A 58 -0.63 12.03 -8.96
C PHE A 58 0.58 11.15 -8.63
N ALA A 59 1.78 11.74 -8.65
CA ALA A 59 2.97 11.07 -8.14
C ALA A 59 2.80 10.80 -6.63
N PHE A 60 3.54 9.82 -6.11
CA PHE A 60 3.40 9.44 -4.71
C PHE A 60 3.79 10.58 -3.75
N ASP A 61 4.74 11.41 -4.14
CA ASP A 61 5.25 12.58 -3.42
C ASP A 61 4.56 13.89 -3.82
N ASP A 62 3.50 13.85 -4.62
CA ASP A 62 2.76 15.06 -5.00
C ASP A 62 2.08 15.70 -3.78
N LYS A 63 2.26 17.02 -3.64
CA LYS A 63 1.66 17.84 -2.58
C LYS A 63 0.14 17.70 -2.46
N GLU A 64 -0.56 17.40 -3.57
CA GLU A 64 -2.01 17.25 -3.55
C GLU A 64 -2.45 16.05 -2.70
N ARG A 65 -1.60 15.01 -2.58
CA ARG A 65 -1.89 13.84 -1.71
C ARG A 65 -1.92 14.18 -0.23
N SER A 66 -1.47 15.37 0.16
CA SER A 66 -1.53 15.91 1.53
C SER A 66 -2.49 17.10 1.66
N ASN A 67 -3.27 17.43 0.62
CA ASN A 67 -4.25 18.53 0.62
C ASN A 67 -5.53 18.15 1.41
N TRP A 68 -5.42 17.87 2.71
CA TRP A 68 -6.49 17.34 3.56
C TRP A 68 -7.25 18.42 4.35
N HIS A 69 -7.50 19.56 3.73
CA HIS A 69 -8.13 20.67 4.42
C HIS A 69 -9.65 20.53 4.49
N TYR A 70 -10.22 20.85 5.66
CA TYR A 70 -11.65 20.87 5.95
C TYR A 70 -12.28 22.27 5.76
N ILE A 71 -11.72 23.06 4.83
CA ILE A 71 -12.23 24.37 4.42
C ILE A 71 -12.46 24.38 2.91
N PRO A 72 -13.40 25.18 2.37
CA PRO A 72 -13.66 25.23 0.93
C PRO A 72 -12.40 25.64 0.15
N ARG A 73 -11.90 24.74 -0.70
CA ARG A 73 -10.79 24.99 -1.65
C ARG A 73 -10.99 24.23 -2.94
N ARG A 74 -10.33 24.69 -4.01
CA ARG A 74 -10.19 23.90 -5.24
C ARG A 74 -9.32 22.68 -4.92
N ARG A 75 -9.76 21.51 -5.38
CA ARG A 75 -8.99 20.27 -5.34
C ARG A 75 -8.57 19.94 -6.75
N GLU A 76 -7.30 19.60 -6.91
CA GLU A 76 -6.78 19.17 -8.19
C GLU A 76 -7.28 17.75 -8.49
N GLY A 77 -7.39 17.44 -9.78
CA GLY A 77 -7.86 16.14 -10.22
C GLY A 77 -8.85 16.20 -11.37
N LEU A 78 -9.40 15.04 -11.73
CA LEU A 78 -10.56 14.92 -12.62
C LEU A 78 -11.83 14.76 -11.77
N PRO A 79 -12.70 15.79 -11.68
CA PRO A 79 -13.98 15.66 -10.99
C PRO A 79 -14.84 14.60 -11.64
N PHE A 80 -15.51 13.78 -10.82
CA PHE A 80 -16.43 12.74 -11.29
C PHE A 80 -17.57 13.29 -12.17
N LYS A 81 -18.00 14.54 -11.89
CA LYS A 81 -19.03 15.24 -12.68
C LYS A 81 -18.53 15.63 -14.07
N ASP A 82 -17.23 15.82 -14.26
CA ASP A 82 -16.64 16.21 -15.55
C ASP A 82 -16.34 15.00 -16.45
N MET A 83 -16.42 13.78 -15.92
CA MET A 83 -16.16 12.56 -16.70
C MET A 83 -17.28 12.29 -17.73
N PRO A 84 -16.97 11.95 -18.98
CA PRO A 84 -17.96 11.42 -19.93
C PRO A 84 -18.60 10.11 -19.43
N ALA A 85 -19.67 9.66 -20.09
CA ALA A 85 -20.45 8.50 -19.65
C ALA A 85 -19.60 7.23 -19.39
N ALA A 86 -18.70 6.88 -20.33
CA ALA A 86 -17.89 5.67 -20.21
C ALA A 86 -16.86 5.73 -19.06
N PRO A 87 -15.99 6.76 -18.92
CA PRO A 87 -15.13 6.87 -17.75
C PRO A 87 -15.87 6.99 -16.43
N ARG A 88 -17.04 7.66 -16.41
CA ARG A 88 -17.85 7.78 -15.20
C ARG A 88 -18.38 6.41 -14.73
N ALA A 89 -18.79 5.56 -15.66
CA ALA A 89 -19.19 4.19 -15.35
C ALA A 89 -18.03 3.37 -14.78
N ALA A 90 -16.84 3.43 -15.39
CA ALA A 90 -15.65 2.74 -14.88
C ALA A 90 -15.22 3.26 -13.49
N ALA A 91 -15.32 4.56 -13.25
CA ALA A 91 -15.05 5.15 -11.93
C ALA A 91 -16.06 4.65 -10.88
N HIS A 92 -17.31 4.40 -11.26
CA HIS A 92 -18.29 3.80 -10.38
C HIS A 92 -17.94 2.35 -10.01
N GLU A 93 -17.47 1.54 -10.96
CA GLU A 93 -16.99 0.19 -10.67
C GLU A 93 -15.78 0.20 -9.72
N LEU A 94 -14.86 1.15 -9.88
CA LEU A 94 -13.76 1.34 -8.92
C LEU A 94 -14.27 1.64 -7.51
N MET A 95 -15.28 2.52 -7.37
CA MET A 95 -15.87 2.82 -6.06
C MET A 95 -16.48 1.57 -5.42
N LYS A 96 -17.21 0.75 -6.17
CA LYS A 96 -17.78 -0.51 -5.67
C LYS A 96 -16.72 -1.50 -5.21
N ALA A 97 -15.59 -1.57 -5.91
CA ALA A 97 -14.49 -2.46 -5.54
C ALA A 97 -13.74 -2.00 -4.28
N SER A 98 -13.88 -0.73 -3.88
CA SER A 98 -13.14 -0.10 -2.77
C SER A 98 -13.87 -0.04 -1.43
N LEU A 99 -15.14 -0.45 -1.39
CA LEU A 99 -16.03 -0.48 -0.22
C LEU A 99 -16.02 -1.87 0.44
#